data_AF-T0XSP4-F1
#
_entry.id   AF-T0XSP4-F1
#
_cell.length_a   1.000
_cell.length_b   1.000
_cell.length_c   1.000
_cell.angle_alpha   90.00
_cell.angle_beta   90.00
_cell.angle_gamma   90.00
#
_symmetry.space_group_name_H-M   'P 1'
#
loop_
_entity.id
_entity.type
_entity.pdbx_description
1 polymer ?
#
loop_
_entity_poly.entity_id
_entity_poly.type
_entity_poly.pdbx_seq_one_letter_code
_entity_poly.pdbx_strand_id
1 'polypeptide(L)'
;FCQKILGEIKCPGEKTHADVALGKVPPHYIVQMAHQGLTLWGHPDEWPVDAQGFYISYHPETEDMKYLNMVKEGGYYIPLVSMMKATARKLLPELQTFWMNVSSQTLPCGAAWMAAASQYLAIEQELDDAKTRLEASKIRLVDLLGDKPKEVGGGLSVIRSTRKGSVDYPELIKTLLPDIKEDQIESFRKKGTESISIRKTMEADFNL
;
A
#
# COMPACT_ATOMS: atom_id res chain seq x y z
N PHE A 1 -34.17 -10.32 30.76
CA PHE A 1 -34.78 -10.70 29.47
C PHE A 1 -33.67 -11.13 28.53
N CYS A 2 -33.56 -12.41 28.19
CA CYS A 2 -32.64 -12.84 27.13
C CYS A 2 -33.34 -12.56 25.79
N GLN A 3 -32.83 -11.61 25.01
CA GLN A 3 -33.37 -11.29 23.69
C GLN A 3 -33.07 -12.45 22.75
N LYS A 4 -34.10 -13.05 22.14
CA LYS A 4 -33.96 -14.28 21.32
C LYS A 4 -33.97 -14.02 19.82
N ILE A 5 -34.18 -12.77 19.42
CA ILE A 5 -34.30 -12.37 18.01
C ILE A 5 -33.17 -11.40 17.69
N LEU A 6 -32.47 -11.71 16.61
CA LEU A 6 -31.46 -10.85 15.99
C LEU A 6 -31.92 -10.52 14.57
N GLY A 7 -32.06 -9.23 14.27
CA GLY A 7 -32.44 -8.73 12.97
C GLY A 7 -31.35 -7.83 12.39
N GLU A 8 -30.97 -8.07 11.14
CA GLU A 8 -30.05 -7.23 10.38
C GLU A 8 -30.80 -6.58 9.22
N ILE A 9 -31.06 -5.27 9.33
CA ILE A 9 -31.81 -4.50 8.33
C ILE A 9 -30.84 -3.77 7.40
N LYS A 10 -31.06 -3.89 6.09
CA LYS A 10 -30.29 -3.21 5.05
C LYS A 10 -31.20 -2.60 3.99
N CYS A 11 -30.71 -1.54 3.36
CA CYS A 11 -31.28 -0.98 2.13
C CYS A 11 -30.30 -1.19 0.97
N PRO A 12 -30.17 -2.42 0.45
CA PRO A 12 -29.18 -2.72 -0.57
C PRO A 12 -29.71 -2.37 -1.98
N GLY A 13 -28.83 -2.41 -2.98
CA GLY A 13 -29.23 -2.23 -4.37
C GLY A 13 -30.17 -3.34 -4.89
N GLU A 14 -30.82 -3.08 -6.02
CA GLU A 14 -31.90 -3.90 -6.59
C GLU A 14 -31.55 -5.38 -6.71
N LYS A 15 -30.34 -5.71 -7.21
CA LYS A 15 -29.88 -7.10 -7.35
C LYS A 15 -29.90 -7.85 -6.01
N THR A 16 -29.30 -7.27 -4.97
CA THR A 16 -29.24 -7.90 -3.66
C THR A 16 -30.62 -7.98 -3.02
N HIS A 17 -31.45 -6.96 -3.22
CA HIS A 17 -32.85 -6.97 -2.77
C HIS A 17 -33.66 -8.09 -3.47
N ALA A 18 -33.46 -8.33 -4.76
CA ALA A 18 -34.07 -9.43 -5.50
C ALA A 18 -33.53 -10.81 -5.07
N ASP A 19 -32.23 -10.93 -4.80
CA ASP A 19 -31.60 -12.18 -4.32
C ASP A 19 -32.20 -12.66 -2.98
N VAL A 20 -32.70 -11.75 -2.14
CA VAL A 20 -33.44 -12.11 -0.90
C VAL A 20 -34.68 -12.94 -1.21
N ALA A 21 -35.43 -12.61 -2.28
CA ALA A 21 -36.58 -13.41 -2.68
C ALA A 21 -36.21 -14.84 -3.10
N LEU A 22 -34.94 -15.06 -3.48
CA LEU A 22 -34.40 -16.38 -3.84
C LEU A 22 -33.86 -17.16 -2.63
N GLY A 23 -34.03 -16.64 -1.42
CA GLY A 23 -33.52 -17.24 -0.19
C GLY A 23 -32.01 -17.06 0.00
N LYS A 24 -31.40 -16.06 -0.64
CA LYS A 24 -29.96 -15.80 -0.54
C LYS A 24 -29.70 -14.63 0.39
N VAL A 25 -28.70 -14.81 1.25
CA VAL A 25 -28.13 -13.74 2.09
C VAL A 25 -26.67 -13.54 1.65
N PRO A 26 -26.21 -12.31 1.38
CA PRO A 26 -24.82 -12.06 1.09
C PRO A 26 -23.89 -12.63 2.19
N PRO A 27 -22.81 -13.36 1.84
CA PRO A 27 -22.00 -14.08 2.82
C PRO A 27 -21.43 -13.22 3.95
N HIS A 28 -21.05 -11.97 3.65
CA HIS A 28 -20.51 -11.06 4.66
C HIS A 28 -21.54 -10.66 5.73
N TYR A 29 -22.84 -10.65 5.41
CA TYR A 29 -23.88 -10.42 6.41
C TYR A 29 -24.07 -11.62 7.34
N ILE A 30 -23.83 -12.84 6.88
CA ILE A 30 -23.83 -14.02 7.76
C ILE A 30 -22.70 -13.89 8.79
N VAL A 31 -21.51 -13.44 8.37
CA VAL A 31 -20.38 -13.16 9.28
C VAL A 31 -20.72 -12.03 10.26
N GLN A 32 -21.29 -10.93 9.77
CA GLN A 32 -21.69 -9.80 10.60
C GLN A 32 -22.72 -10.21 11.67
N MET A 33 -23.75 -10.96 11.27
CA MET A 33 -24.78 -11.46 12.18
C MET A 33 -24.24 -12.52 13.15
N ALA A 34 -23.31 -13.37 12.71
CA ALA A 34 -22.62 -14.31 13.58
C ALA A 34 -21.82 -13.56 14.67
N HIS A 35 -21.12 -12.48 14.31
CA HIS A 35 -20.46 -11.61 15.26
C HIS A 35 -21.44 -10.93 16.24
N GLN A 36 -22.56 -10.39 15.74
CA GLN A 36 -23.62 -9.85 16.61
C GLN A 36 -24.15 -10.92 17.58
N GLY A 37 -24.34 -12.17 17.12
CA GLY A 37 -24.71 -13.30 17.96
C GLY A 37 -23.68 -13.59 19.06
N LEU A 38 -22.38 -13.52 18.74
CA LEU A 38 -21.32 -13.65 19.75
C LEU A 38 -21.41 -12.54 20.82
N THR A 39 -21.72 -11.31 20.43
CA THR A 39 -21.87 -10.20 21.38
C THR A 39 -23.14 -10.27 22.22
N LEU A 40 -24.24 -10.77 21.64
CA LEU A 40 -25.56 -10.78 22.29
C LEU A 40 -25.77 -12.04 23.16
N TRP A 41 -25.34 -13.18 22.65
CA TRP A 41 -25.61 -14.50 23.24
C TRP A 41 -24.35 -15.21 23.74
N GLY A 42 -23.17 -14.61 23.57
CA GLY A 42 -21.92 -15.20 24.05
C GLY A 42 -21.47 -16.38 23.19
N HIS A 43 -20.95 -17.41 23.84
CA HIS A 43 -20.38 -18.58 23.17
C HIS A 43 -21.44 -19.25 22.29
N PRO A 44 -21.13 -19.64 21.03
CA PRO A 44 -22.12 -20.17 20.09
C PRO A 44 -22.90 -21.37 20.63
N ASP A 45 -22.27 -22.21 21.45
CA ASP A 45 -22.94 -23.38 22.05
C ASP A 45 -23.96 -23.03 23.13
N GLU A 46 -23.88 -21.83 23.70
CA GLU A 46 -24.78 -21.30 24.74
C GLU A 46 -25.93 -20.47 24.17
N TRP A 47 -25.96 -20.25 22.85
CA TRP A 47 -27.04 -19.50 22.22
C TRP A 47 -28.40 -20.15 22.51
N PRO A 48 -29.46 -19.37 22.74
CA PRO A 48 -30.78 -19.89 23.04
C PRO A 48 -31.26 -20.91 21.99
N VAL A 49 -31.88 -22.00 22.44
CA VAL A 49 -32.38 -23.07 21.55
C VAL A 49 -33.43 -22.54 20.56
N ASP A 50 -34.20 -21.54 20.97
CA ASP A 50 -35.21 -20.87 20.18
C ASP A 50 -34.75 -19.50 19.62
N ALA A 51 -33.43 -19.28 19.54
CA ALA A 51 -32.88 -18.09 18.91
C ALA A 51 -33.23 -18.03 17.42
N GLN A 52 -33.53 -16.83 16.92
CA GLN A 52 -33.85 -16.59 15.52
C GLN A 52 -33.01 -15.44 14.95
N GLY A 53 -32.53 -15.63 13.72
CA GLY A 53 -31.84 -14.62 12.94
C GLY A 53 -32.69 -14.22 11.74
N PHE A 54 -32.82 -12.92 11.48
CA PHE A 54 -33.54 -12.36 10.34
C PHE A 54 -32.61 -11.43 9.55
N TYR A 55 -32.43 -11.71 8.26
CA TYR A 55 -31.90 -10.73 7.33
C TYR A 55 -33.06 -10.01 6.65
N ILE A 56 -33.08 -8.68 6.74
CA ILE A 56 -34.17 -7.84 6.24
C ILE A 56 -33.59 -6.88 5.20
N SER A 57 -34.21 -6.86 4.04
CA SER A 57 -33.87 -5.99 2.93
C SER A 57 -35.06 -5.08 2.62
N TYR A 58 -34.84 -3.78 2.68
CA TYR A 58 -35.86 -2.76 2.47
C TYR A 58 -35.49 -1.86 1.30
N HIS A 59 -36.43 -1.63 0.39
CA HIS A 59 -36.27 -0.75 -0.77
C HIS A 59 -37.17 0.48 -0.60
N PRO A 60 -36.62 1.65 -0.20
CA PRO A 60 -37.44 2.79 0.24
C PRO A 60 -38.28 3.40 -0.89
N GLU A 61 -37.78 3.43 -2.12
CA GLU A 61 -38.50 4.05 -3.26
C GLU A 61 -39.77 3.29 -3.65
N THR A 62 -39.78 1.99 -3.41
CA THR A 62 -40.92 1.10 -3.73
C THR A 62 -41.66 0.64 -2.48
N GLU A 63 -41.20 1.06 -1.30
CA GLU A 63 -41.64 0.59 0.02
C GLU A 63 -41.65 -0.94 0.15
N ASP A 64 -40.81 -1.64 -0.63
CA ASP A 64 -40.77 -3.11 -0.66
C ASP A 64 -39.86 -3.64 0.46
N MET A 65 -40.39 -4.56 1.27
CA MET A 65 -39.66 -5.18 2.37
C MET A 65 -39.64 -6.68 2.19
N LYS A 66 -38.44 -7.25 2.18
CA LYS A 66 -38.20 -8.70 2.12
C LYS A 66 -37.39 -9.12 3.32
N TYR A 67 -37.70 -10.28 3.88
CA TYR A 67 -36.94 -10.82 5.00
C TYR A 67 -36.77 -12.33 4.88
N LEU A 68 -35.70 -12.83 5.48
CA LEU A 68 -35.35 -14.24 5.51
C LEU A 68 -34.91 -14.63 6.91
N ASN A 69 -35.50 -15.70 7.44
CA ASN A 69 -34.97 -16.45 8.57
C ASN A 69 -34.43 -17.84 8.15
N MET A 70 -34.55 -18.18 6.87
CA MET A 70 -34.05 -19.40 6.26
C MET A 70 -33.23 -19.05 5.02
N VAL A 71 -32.06 -19.68 4.87
CA VAL A 71 -31.16 -19.50 3.72
C VAL A 71 -31.22 -20.76 2.86
N LYS A 72 -31.25 -20.58 1.54
CA LYS A 72 -31.22 -21.68 0.57
C LYS A 72 -29.78 -22.07 0.25
N GLU A 73 -29.38 -23.29 0.59
CA GLU A 73 -28.04 -23.83 0.32
C GLU A 73 -28.12 -25.29 -0.11
N GLY A 74 -27.46 -25.64 -1.22
CA GLY A 74 -27.47 -27.01 -1.75
C GLY A 74 -28.87 -27.55 -2.11
N GLY A 75 -29.86 -26.69 -2.32
CA GLY A 75 -31.26 -27.07 -2.56
C GLY A 75 -32.12 -27.20 -1.30
N TYR A 76 -31.54 -27.07 -0.11
CA TYR A 76 -32.23 -27.14 1.17
C TYR A 76 -32.38 -25.75 1.79
N TYR A 77 -33.39 -25.60 2.67
CA TYR A 77 -33.56 -24.40 3.49
C TYR A 77 -32.97 -24.65 4.88
N ILE A 78 -32.00 -23.84 5.26
CA ILE A 78 -31.29 -23.94 6.55
C ILE A 78 -31.65 -22.70 7.38
N PRO A 79 -32.01 -22.83 8.67
CA PRO A 79 -32.23 -21.66 9.52
C PRO A 79 -31.00 -20.74 9.52
N LEU A 80 -31.22 -19.44 9.33
CA LEU A 80 -30.15 -18.46 9.28
C LEU A 80 -29.32 -18.46 10.58
N VAL A 81 -29.97 -18.67 11.73
CA VAL A 81 -29.29 -18.82 13.03
C VAL A 81 -28.33 -20.01 13.07
N SER A 82 -28.63 -21.11 12.36
CA SER A 82 -27.74 -22.27 12.28
C SER A 82 -26.47 -21.93 11.48
N MET A 83 -26.63 -21.18 10.38
CA MET A 83 -25.51 -20.65 9.59
C MET A 83 -24.67 -19.66 10.39
N MET A 84 -25.31 -18.76 11.13
CA MET A 84 -24.66 -17.82 12.04
C MET A 84 -23.86 -18.58 13.11
N LYS A 85 -24.45 -19.59 13.76
CA LYS A 85 -23.81 -20.38 14.82
C LYS A 85 -22.59 -21.14 14.28
N ALA A 86 -22.71 -21.77 13.11
CA ALA A 86 -21.60 -22.44 12.45
C ALA A 86 -20.46 -21.46 12.10
N THR A 87 -20.80 -20.26 11.64
CA THR A 87 -19.84 -19.20 11.33
C THR A 87 -19.19 -18.64 12.60
N ALA A 88 -19.96 -18.42 13.65
CA ALA A 88 -19.49 -17.95 14.95
C ALA A 88 -18.46 -18.90 15.58
N ARG A 89 -18.64 -20.22 15.45
CA ARG A 89 -17.65 -21.21 15.91
C ARG A 89 -16.29 -21.08 15.22
N LYS A 90 -16.29 -20.73 13.92
CA LYS A 90 -15.05 -20.49 13.16
C LYS A 90 -14.46 -19.12 13.50
N LEU A 91 -15.31 -18.13 13.71
CA LEU A 91 -14.91 -16.74 13.94
C LEU A 91 -14.33 -16.52 15.34
N LEU A 92 -14.85 -17.21 16.37
CA LEU A 92 -14.46 -17.01 17.76
C LEU A 92 -12.95 -17.18 18.03
N PRO A 93 -12.26 -18.26 17.61
CA PRO A 93 -10.82 -18.39 17.85
C PRO A 93 -9.98 -17.32 17.12
N GLU A 94 -10.42 -16.90 15.93
CA GLU A 94 -9.75 -15.83 15.17
C GLU A 94 -9.92 -14.48 15.86
N LEU A 95 -11.11 -14.18 16.38
CA LEU A 95 -11.35 -12.97 17.18
C LEU A 95 -10.53 -12.97 18.47
N GLN A 96 -10.40 -14.11 19.14
CA GLN A 96 -9.57 -14.24 20.33
C GLN A 96 -8.09 -13.97 20.00
N THR A 97 -7.58 -14.56 18.92
CA THR A 97 -6.22 -14.29 18.43
C THR A 97 -6.03 -12.82 18.07
N PHE A 98 -6.98 -12.23 17.35
CA PHE A 98 -6.96 -10.82 16.99
C PHE A 98 -6.92 -9.92 18.23
N TRP A 99 -7.81 -10.13 19.20
CA TRP A 99 -7.86 -9.32 20.42
C TRP A 99 -6.63 -9.52 21.31
N MET A 100 -6.07 -10.72 21.34
CA MET A 100 -4.80 -10.99 22.03
C MET A 100 -3.69 -10.15 21.41
N ASN A 101 -3.54 -10.20 20.08
CA ASN A 101 -2.53 -9.42 19.34
C ASN A 101 -2.71 -7.91 19.54
N VAL A 102 -3.95 -7.40 19.46
CA VAL A 102 -4.26 -5.99 19.71
C VAL A 102 -3.89 -5.59 21.13
N SER A 103 -4.30 -6.39 22.13
CA SER A 103 -4.07 -6.10 23.55
C SER A 103 -2.60 -6.19 23.94
N SER A 104 -1.85 -7.14 23.35
CA SER A 104 -0.42 -7.33 23.56
C SER A 104 0.45 -6.48 22.64
N GLN A 105 -0.15 -5.63 21.79
CA GLN A 105 0.53 -4.85 20.74
C GLN A 105 1.49 -5.71 19.89
N THR A 106 1.14 -6.98 19.71
CA THR A 106 1.93 -7.92 18.94
C THR A 106 1.40 -7.94 17.52
N LEU A 107 2.28 -7.73 16.55
CA LEU A 107 1.90 -7.82 15.14
C LEU A 107 1.46 -9.25 14.81
N PRO A 108 0.50 -9.46 13.89
CA PRO A 108 0.06 -10.80 13.50
C PRO A 108 1.19 -11.72 13.02
N CYS A 109 2.23 -11.15 12.40
CA CYS A 109 3.44 -11.83 11.94
C CYS A 109 4.51 -12.03 13.04
N GLY A 110 4.23 -11.59 14.27
CA GLY A 110 5.00 -11.86 15.48
C GLY A 110 6.51 -11.62 15.35
N ALA A 111 7.29 -12.55 15.88
CA ALA A 111 8.75 -12.46 15.93
C ALA A 111 9.41 -12.41 14.55
N ALA A 112 8.79 -12.97 13.50
CA ALA A 112 9.35 -12.95 12.15
C ALA A 112 9.44 -11.52 11.60
N TRP A 113 8.46 -10.67 11.90
CA TRP A 113 8.50 -9.26 11.55
C TRP A 113 9.62 -8.54 12.28
N MET A 114 9.76 -8.76 13.59
CA MET A 114 10.80 -8.11 14.38
C MET A 114 12.20 -8.51 13.89
N ALA A 115 12.40 -9.77 13.52
CA ALA A 115 13.64 -10.25 12.94
C ALA A 115 13.93 -9.58 11.58
N ALA A 116 12.94 -9.52 10.69
CA ALA A 116 13.08 -8.88 9.38
C ALA A 116 13.34 -7.37 9.50
N ALA A 117 12.64 -6.68 10.40
CA ALA A 117 12.82 -5.26 10.66
C ALA A 117 14.22 -4.97 11.22
N SER A 118 14.69 -5.78 12.19
CA SER A 118 16.04 -5.65 12.73
C SER A 118 17.12 -5.85 11.66
N GLN A 119 16.94 -6.84 10.78
CA GLN A 119 17.87 -7.09 9.68
C GLN A 119 17.88 -5.93 8.69
N TYR A 120 16.70 -5.43 8.31
CA TYR A 120 16.58 -4.28 7.43
C TYR A 120 17.31 -3.06 7.98
N LEU A 121 17.08 -2.70 9.24
CA LEU A 121 17.70 -1.53 9.88
C LEU A 121 19.23 -1.66 9.96
N ALA A 122 19.74 -2.87 10.25
CA ALA A 122 21.18 -3.12 10.25
C ALA A 122 21.80 -2.92 8.85
N ILE A 123 21.15 -3.47 7.82
CA ILE A 123 21.61 -3.34 6.42
C ILE A 123 21.52 -1.89 5.95
N GLU A 124 20.48 -1.16 6.34
CA GLU A 124 20.30 0.26 6.00
C GLU A 124 21.42 1.12 6.61
N GLN A 125 21.78 0.86 7.87
CA GLN A 125 22.91 1.52 8.51
C GLN A 125 24.25 1.21 7.81
N GLU A 126 24.50 -0.06 7.48
CA GLU A 126 25.70 -0.46 6.74
C GLU A 126 25.78 0.21 5.36
N LEU A 127 24.63 0.33 4.68
CA LEU A 127 24.51 0.99 3.39
C LEU A 127 24.85 2.49 3.49
N ASP A 128 24.33 3.17 4.50
CA ASP A 128 24.59 4.60 4.69
C ASP A 128 26.04 4.90 5.10
N ASP A 129 26.64 4.04 5.92
CA ASP A 129 28.07 4.09 6.21
C ASP A 129 28.91 3.86 4.94
N ALA A 130 28.52 2.89 4.11
CA ALA A 130 29.19 2.62 2.84
C ALA A 130 29.06 3.77 1.84
N LYS A 131 27.89 4.43 1.76
CA LYS A 131 27.71 5.66 0.96
C LYS A 131 28.61 6.78 1.46
N THR A 132 28.69 6.97 2.78
CA THR A 132 29.56 8.00 3.38
C THR A 132 31.04 7.75 3.04
N ARG A 133 31.50 6.49 3.15
CA ARG A 133 32.86 6.10 2.75
C ARG A 133 33.10 6.29 1.25
N LEU A 134 32.10 6.00 0.42
CA LEU A 134 32.17 6.21 -1.03
C LEU A 134 32.32 7.70 -1.36
N GLU A 135 31.51 8.57 -0.76
CA GLU A 135 31.60 10.02 -0.96
C GLU A 135 32.94 10.58 -0.47
N ALA A 136 33.43 10.14 0.70
CA ALA A 136 34.78 10.51 1.16
C ALA A 136 35.88 10.06 0.18
N SER A 137 35.73 8.87 -0.42
CA SER A 137 36.66 8.37 -1.44
C SER A 137 36.58 9.18 -2.74
N LYS A 138 35.39 9.60 -3.17
CA LYS A 138 35.20 10.49 -4.32
C LYS A 138 35.85 11.85 -4.09
N ILE A 139 35.66 12.46 -2.92
CA ILE A 139 36.30 13.73 -2.55
C ILE A 139 37.82 13.58 -2.64
N ARG A 140 38.37 12.51 -2.05
CA ARG A 140 39.82 12.24 -2.11
C ARG A 140 40.34 12.05 -3.54
N LEU A 141 39.58 11.41 -4.42
CA LEU A 141 39.94 11.28 -5.84
C LEU A 141 39.91 12.62 -6.57
N VAL A 142 38.95 13.50 -6.25
CA VAL A 142 38.89 14.87 -6.78
C VAL A 142 40.07 15.71 -6.28
N ASP A 143 40.45 15.57 -5.01
CA ASP A 143 41.61 16.26 -4.43
C ASP A 143 42.92 15.80 -5.09
N LEU A 144 43.10 14.48 -5.27
CA LEU A 144 44.27 13.90 -5.93
C LEU A 144 44.37 14.27 -7.41
N LEU A 145 43.24 14.48 -8.09
CA LEU A 145 43.23 14.98 -9.46
C LEU A 145 43.86 16.38 -9.55
N GLY A 146 43.70 17.21 -8.51
CA GLY A 146 44.17 18.59 -8.52
C GLY A 146 43.64 19.36 -9.74
N ASP A 147 44.49 20.13 -10.40
CA ASP A 147 44.13 20.91 -11.59
C ASP A 147 44.14 20.10 -12.90
N LYS A 148 44.44 18.80 -12.86
CA LYS A 148 44.48 17.97 -14.06
C LYS A 148 43.07 17.83 -14.66
N PRO A 149 42.94 17.83 -16.00
CA PRO A 149 41.66 17.65 -16.67
C PRO A 149 41.13 16.21 -16.57
N LYS A 150 42.02 15.22 -16.46
CA LYS A 150 41.68 13.79 -16.40
C LYS A 150 42.83 12.98 -15.79
N GLU A 151 42.48 11.93 -15.05
CA GLU A 151 43.41 10.88 -14.60
C GLU A 151 42.71 9.52 -14.74
N VAL A 152 43.47 8.47 -15.08
CA VAL A 152 42.98 7.09 -15.21
C VAL A 152 43.93 6.18 -14.43
N GLY A 153 43.36 5.32 -13.59
CA GLY A 153 44.15 4.37 -12.79
C GLY A 153 43.27 3.60 -11.81
N GLY A 154 43.72 2.41 -11.39
CA GLY A 154 42.98 1.58 -10.44
C GLY A 154 41.57 1.18 -10.89
N GLY A 155 41.33 1.11 -12.22
CA GLY A 155 40.01 0.81 -12.80
C GLY A 155 39.01 1.98 -12.82
N LEU A 156 39.45 3.19 -12.46
CA LEU A 156 38.62 4.40 -12.45
C LEU A 156 39.16 5.45 -13.43
N SER A 157 38.25 6.25 -14.00
CA SER A 157 38.60 7.48 -14.71
C SER A 157 37.91 8.66 -14.04
N VAL A 158 38.70 9.62 -13.59
CA VAL A 158 38.22 10.87 -12.99
C VAL A 158 38.47 11.99 -13.99
N ILE A 159 37.41 12.70 -14.38
CA ILE A 159 37.47 13.73 -15.42
C ILE A 159 36.90 15.02 -14.84
N ARG A 160 37.70 16.09 -14.85
CA ARG A 160 37.27 17.44 -14.54
C ARG A 160 36.70 18.07 -15.81
N SER A 161 35.38 18.05 -15.93
CA SER A 161 34.70 18.74 -17.02
C SER A 161 34.23 20.12 -16.55
N THR A 162 34.69 21.17 -17.22
CA THR A 162 34.13 22.52 -17.09
C THR A 162 33.27 22.79 -18.31
N ARG A 163 32.03 23.20 -18.09
CA ARG A 163 31.25 23.86 -19.13
C ARG A 163 31.39 25.36 -18.95
N LYS A 164 31.63 26.08 -20.04
CA LYS A 164 31.39 27.53 -20.05
C LYS A 164 29.95 27.75 -19.61
N GLY A 165 29.75 28.64 -18.63
CA GLY A 165 28.42 29.02 -18.17
C GLY A 165 27.53 29.48 -19.33
N SER A 166 26.22 29.42 -19.17
CA SER A 166 25.32 29.94 -20.20
C SER A 166 25.58 31.43 -20.39
N VAL A 167 25.80 31.84 -21.64
CA VAL A 167 25.84 33.26 -22.00
C VAL A 167 24.47 33.87 -21.67
N ASP A 168 24.47 35.03 -21.02
CA ASP A 168 23.26 35.82 -20.80
C ASP A 168 22.85 36.49 -22.12
N TYR A 169 22.23 35.68 -22.97
CA TYR A 169 21.75 36.12 -24.28
C TYR A 169 20.75 37.26 -24.20
N PRO A 170 19.82 37.32 -23.21
CA PRO A 170 18.98 38.51 -23.02
C PRO A 170 19.78 39.80 -22.87
N GLU A 171 20.79 39.84 -22.01
CA GLU A 171 21.59 41.05 -21.76
C GLU A 171 22.50 41.38 -22.95
N LEU A 172 23.08 40.37 -23.61
CA LEU A 172 23.88 40.52 -24.82
C LEU A 172 23.06 41.10 -25.99
N ILE A 173 21.86 40.57 -26.22
CA ILE A 173 20.96 40.98 -27.32
C ILE A 173 20.43 42.38 -27.06
N LYS A 174 20.03 42.69 -25.83
CA LYS A 174 19.58 44.04 -25.45
C LYS A 174 20.67 45.11 -25.68
N THR A 175 21.93 44.74 -25.48
CA THR A 175 23.08 45.65 -25.64
C THR A 175 23.48 45.87 -27.10
N LEU A 176 23.43 44.83 -27.94
CA LEU A 176 23.92 44.89 -29.33
C LEU A 176 22.81 45.10 -30.36
N LEU A 177 21.57 44.71 -30.07
CA LEU A 177 20.42 44.71 -30.98
C LEU A 177 19.11 45.04 -30.22
N PRO A 178 18.93 46.29 -29.77
CA PRO A 178 17.82 46.68 -28.89
C PRO A 178 16.42 46.55 -29.51
N ASP A 179 16.32 46.44 -30.84
CA ASP A 179 15.04 46.39 -31.58
C ASP A 179 14.56 44.97 -31.93
N ILE A 180 15.26 43.91 -31.49
CA ILE A 180 14.85 42.52 -31.75
C ILE A 180 13.67 42.12 -30.86
N LYS A 181 12.67 41.45 -31.46
CA LYS A 181 11.49 40.93 -30.76
C LYS A 181 11.72 39.48 -30.28
N GLU A 182 11.07 39.14 -29.17
CA GLU A 182 11.29 37.91 -28.39
C GLU A 182 10.87 36.62 -29.14
N ASP A 183 9.91 36.75 -30.06
CA ASP A 183 9.45 35.70 -30.98
C ASP A 183 10.53 35.25 -31.98
N GLN A 184 11.43 36.16 -32.37
CA GLN A 184 12.57 35.82 -33.22
C GLN A 184 13.64 35.04 -32.46
N ILE A 185 13.80 35.26 -31.15
CA ILE A 185 14.81 34.61 -30.30
C ILE A 185 14.44 33.15 -30.02
N GLU A 186 13.16 32.88 -29.76
CA GLU A 186 12.60 31.53 -29.52
C GLU A 186 12.90 30.56 -30.67
N SER A 187 12.87 31.05 -31.92
CA SER A 187 13.13 30.25 -33.12
C SER A 187 14.56 29.68 -33.23
N PHE A 188 15.52 30.26 -32.51
CA PHE A 188 16.93 29.83 -32.50
C PHE A 188 17.32 29.04 -31.24
N ARG A 189 16.37 28.72 -30.34
CA ARG A 189 16.66 28.00 -29.09
C ARG A 189 17.03 26.54 -29.37
N LYS A 190 18.29 26.17 -29.13
CA LYS A 190 18.75 24.78 -29.25
C LYS A 190 18.27 23.91 -28.08
N LYS A 191 18.14 22.61 -28.35
CA LYS A 191 17.73 21.58 -27.39
C LYS A 191 18.70 21.52 -26.18
N GLY A 192 18.14 21.29 -25.00
CA GLY A 192 18.79 21.46 -23.68
C GLY A 192 20.01 20.59 -23.37
N THR A 193 20.72 21.01 -22.32
CA THR A 193 22.09 20.71 -21.89
C THR A 193 22.30 19.33 -21.22
N GLU A 194 23.56 18.86 -21.18
CA GLU A 194 23.99 17.59 -20.53
C GLU A 194 24.49 17.70 -19.06
N SER A 195 24.71 16.51 -18.52
CA SER A 195 24.94 16.00 -17.17
C SER A 195 26.38 15.58 -16.86
N ILE A 196 26.67 15.33 -15.58
CA ILE A 196 27.88 14.65 -15.09
C ILE A 196 27.56 13.16 -14.89
N SER A 197 28.42 12.25 -15.39
CA SER A 197 28.27 10.80 -15.22
C SER A 197 29.56 10.13 -14.76
N ILE A 198 29.46 9.27 -13.75
CA ILE A 198 30.54 8.42 -13.24
C ILE A 198 30.33 7.01 -13.80
N ARG A 199 31.36 6.42 -14.43
CA ARG A 199 31.28 5.09 -15.05
C ARG A 199 32.39 4.17 -14.53
N LYS A 200 32.06 2.90 -14.32
CA LYS A 200 33.05 1.82 -14.11
C LYS A 200 33.65 1.45 -15.47
N THR A 201 34.97 1.36 -15.57
CA THR A 201 35.65 0.95 -16.81
C THR A 201 36.31 -0.40 -16.59
N MET A 202 35.97 -1.39 -17.42
CA MET A 202 36.59 -2.72 -17.42
C MET A 202 37.82 -2.74 -18.34
N GLU A 203 38.87 -1.99 -18.01
CA GLU A 203 40.16 -2.20 -18.68
C GLU A 203 41.27 -2.21 -17.62
N ALA A 204 41.87 -3.39 -17.47
CA ALA A 204 43.01 -3.64 -16.62
C ALA A 204 44.28 -3.44 -17.46
N ASP A 205 44.85 -2.23 -17.41
CA ASP A 205 46.25 -2.06 -17.80
C ASP A 205 47.11 -2.40 -16.59
N PHE A 206 47.53 -3.66 -16.53
CA PHE A 206 48.71 -4.06 -15.78
C PHE A 206 49.93 -3.48 -16.48
N ASN A 207 50.64 -2.57 -15.82
CA ASN A 207 52.10 -2.51 -15.85
C ASN A 207 52.58 -1.58 -14.74
N LEU A 208 52.96 -2.19 -13.61
CA LEU A 208 54.05 -1.78 -12.73
C LEU A 208 54.62 -3.04 -12.08
#